data_AF-A0A7S0IRE2-F1
#
_entry.id   AF-A0A7S0IRE2-F1
#
_cell.length_a   1.000
_cell.length_b   1.000
_cell.length_c   1.000
_cell.angle_alpha   90.00
_cell.angle_beta   90.00
_cell.angle_gamma   90.00
#
_symmetry.space_group_name_H-M   'P 1'
#
loop_
_entity.id
_entity.type
_entity.pdbx_description
1 polymer ?
#
loop_
_entity_poly.entity_id
_entity_poly.type
_entity_poly.pdbx_seq_one_letter_code
_entity_poly.pdbx_strand_id
1 'polypeptide(L)'
;MEVPHESLEDLSRTLAARVDALLVKAALPTPLAEQIRSDACSMGETVVSLCPSAREMIVKLEVFGENTCARWHQDHYVARAIVSYTGAVGTEYTNDANVNFQELKNCGNNYCVIRDARQIVAVDVGDFLCIKGTKYPNGAK
;
A
#
# COMPACT_ATOMS: atom_id res chain seq x y z
N MET A 1 -15.99 23.48 -13.37
CA MET A 1 -14.93 24.01 -12.49
C MET A 1 -13.73 23.13 -12.72
N GLU A 2 -12.80 23.59 -13.56
CA GLU A 2 -11.57 22.86 -13.85
C GLU A 2 -10.70 22.88 -12.59
N VAL A 3 -10.29 21.71 -12.13
CA VAL A 3 -9.33 21.59 -11.03
C VAL A 3 -7.96 21.92 -11.62
N PRO A 4 -7.18 22.85 -11.03
CA PRO A 4 -5.83 23.13 -11.49
C PRO A 4 -5.04 21.83 -11.55
N HIS A 5 -4.44 21.54 -12.70
CA HIS A 5 -3.55 20.40 -12.84
C HIS A 5 -2.20 20.80 -12.25
N GLU A 6 -1.90 20.35 -11.02
CA GLU A 6 -0.54 20.45 -10.48
C GLU A 6 0.41 19.67 -11.40
N SER A 7 1.60 20.21 -11.62
CA SER A 7 2.63 19.52 -12.40
C SER A 7 3.14 18.30 -11.61
N LEU A 8 3.61 17.27 -12.32
CA LEU A 8 4.25 16.12 -11.66
C LEU A 8 5.44 16.54 -10.79
N GLU A 9 6.18 17.58 -11.20
CA GLU A 9 7.30 18.11 -10.43
C GLU A 9 6.86 18.74 -9.10
N ASP A 10 5.72 19.46 -9.10
CA ASP A 10 5.16 20.05 -7.88
C ASP A 10 4.62 18.97 -6.93
N LEU A 11 4.00 17.92 -7.48
CA LEU A 11 3.55 16.75 -6.72
C LEU A 11 4.73 16.01 -6.08
N SER A 12 5.79 15.74 -6.84
CA SER A 12 7.01 15.09 -6.31
C SER A 12 7.67 15.93 -5.21
N ARG A 13 7.74 17.26 -5.38
CA ARG A 13 8.29 18.17 -4.35
C ARG A 13 7.43 18.17 -3.09
N THR A 14 6.11 18.21 -3.26
CA THR A 14 5.15 18.18 -2.15
C THR A 14 5.26 16.85 -1.39
N LEU A 15 5.33 15.73 -2.10
CA LEU A 15 5.53 14.41 -1.52
C LEU A 15 6.82 14.36 -0.68
N ALA A 16 7.95 14.76 -1.27
CA ALA A 16 9.24 14.76 -0.58
C ALA A 16 9.19 15.55 0.74
N ALA A 17 8.62 16.76 0.71
CA ALA A 17 8.47 17.59 1.91
C ALA A 17 7.57 16.93 2.99
N ARG A 18 6.50 16.23 2.59
CA ARG A 18 5.61 15.51 3.52
C ARG A 18 6.29 14.29 4.12
N VAL A 19 7.07 13.56 3.33
CA VAL A 19 7.87 12.42 3.79
C VAL A 19 8.95 12.90 4.77
N ASP A 20 9.66 13.99 4.45
CA ASP A 20 10.67 14.58 5.35
C ASP A 20 10.06 14.96 6.71
N ALA A 21 8.90 15.62 6.71
CA ALA A 21 8.19 15.95 7.95
C ALA A 21 7.76 14.70 8.74
N LEU A 22 7.33 13.63 8.05
CA LEU A 22 6.97 12.37 8.68
C LEU A 22 8.18 11.67 9.30
N LEU A 23 9.34 11.68 8.63
CA LEU A 23 10.57 11.05 9.10
C LEU A 23 11.17 11.78 10.30
N VAL A 24 11.13 13.11 10.32
CA VAL A 24 11.51 13.90 11.49
C VAL A 24 10.69 13.51 12.71
N LYS A 25 9.37 13.33 12.54
CA LYS A 25 8.48 12.91 13.62
C LYS A 25 8.76 11.47 14.09
N ALA A 26 9.11 10.59 13.17
CA ALA A 26 9.40 9.19 13.47
C ALA A 26 10.74 8.98 14.20
N ALA A 27 11.67 9.95 14.10
CA ALA A 27 12.97 9.93 14.77
C ALA A 27 13.77 8.63 14.51
N LEU A 28 13.78 8.18 13.26
CA LEU A 28 14.46 6.95 12.84
C LEU A 28 15.98 7.14 12.68
N PRO A 29 16.78 6.06 12.76
CA PRO A 29 18.19 6.10 12.38
C PRO A 29 18.38 6.63 10.96
N THR A 30 19.38 7.48 10.75
CA THR A 30 19.63 8.16 9.46
C THR A 30 19.62 7.23 8.26
N PRO A 31 20.33 6.07 8.26
CA PRO A 31 20.32 5.19 7.08
C PRO A 31 18.93 4.65 6.73
N LEU A 32 18.12 4.34 7.75
CA LEU A 32 16.76 3.85 7.54
C LEU A 32 15.83 4.98 7.07
N ALA A 33 15.97 6.18 7.63
CA ALA A 33 15.21 7.35 7.19
C ALA A 33 15.51 7.72 5.72
N GLU A 34 16.77 7.67 5.32
CA GLU A 34 17.20 7.91 3.93
C GLU A 34 16.60 6.87 2.96
N GLN A 35 16.64 5.58 3.33
CA GLN A 35 16.02 4.52 2.55
C GLN A 35 14.51 4.74 2.41
N ILE A 36 13.80 4.96 3.52
CA ILE A 36 12.34 5.20 3.51
C ILE A 36 11.99 6.42 2.65
N ARG A 37 12.80 7.48 2.72
CA ARG A 37 12.59 8.68 1.92
C ARG A 37 12.69 8.39 0.43
N SER A 38 13.75 7.69 0.03
CA SER A 38 13.97 7.30 -1.37
C SER A 38 12.80 6.48 -1.88
N ASP A 39 12.45 5.44 -1.14
CA ASP A 39 11.40 4.50 -1.52
C ASP A 39 10.02 5.16 -1.58
N ALA A 40 9.66 5.99 -0.60
CA ALA A 40 8.37 6.68 -0.60
C ALA A 40 8.22 7.61 -1.82
N CYS A 41 9.28 8.31 -2.22
CA CYS A 41 9.27 9.15 -3.41
C CYS A 41 9.12 8.33 -4.70
N SER A 42 9.94 7.29 -4.88
CA SER A 42 9.87 6.41 -6.07
C SER A 42 8.55 5.65 -6.17
N MET A 43 8.02 5.17 -5.05
CA MET A 43 6.69 4.55 -4.97
C MET A 43 5.59 5.56 -5.33
N GLY A 44 5.68 6.79 -4.83
CA GLY A 44 4.70 7.85 -5.11
C GLY A 44 4.59 8.15 -6.60
N GLU A 45 5.74 8.32 -7.28
CA GLU A 45 5.78 8.53 -8.74
C GLU A 45 5.13 7.36 -9.50
N THR A 46 5.43 6.13 -9.09
CA THR A 46 4.86 4.92 -9.69
C THR A 46 3.35 4.84 -9.48
N VAL A 47 2.88 5.09 -8.25
CA VAL A 47 1.44 5.03 -7.91
C VAL A 47 0.66 6.10 -8.66
N VAL A 48 1.18 7.33 -8.76
CA VAL A 48 0.55 8.42 -9.53
C VAL A 48 0.44 8.05 -11.01
N SER A 49 1.48 7.44 -11.58
CA SER A 49 1.45 6.97 -12.98
C SER A 49 0.41 5.86 -13.21
N LEU A 50 0.27 4.93 -12.27
CA LEU A 50 -0.67 3.80 -12.38
C LEU A 50 -2.12 4.20 -12.07
N CYS A 51 -2.33 5.23 -11.25
CA CYS A 51 -3.65 5.66 -10.78
C CYS A 51 -3.89 7.16 -11.07
N PRO A 52 -3.87 7.62 -12.33
CA PRO A 52 -3.94 9.05 -12.68
C PRO A 52 -5.27 9.72 -12.31
N SER A 53 -6.32 8.92 -12.07
CA SER A 53 -7.64 9.35 -11.60
C SER A 53 -7.73 9.59 -10.09
N ALA A 54 -6.73 9.14 -9.32
CA ALA A 54 -6.71 9.35 -7.87
C ALA A 54 -6.42 10.83 -7.56
N ARG A 55 -7.27 11.45 -6.74
CA ARG A 55 -7.16 12.87 -6.36
C ARG A 55 -6.23 13.11 -5.18
N GLU A 56 -6.04 12.08 -4.36
CA GLU A 56 -5.33 12.18 -3.09
C GLU A 56 -4.45 10.95 -2.93
N MET A 57 -3.25 11.17 -2.39
CA MET A 57 -2.35 10.12 -1.95
C MET A 57 -2.05 10.33 -0.47
N ILE A 58 -2.20 9.26 0.30
CA ILE A 58 -1.92 9.25 1.74
C ILE A 58 -0.66 8.43 1.96
N VAL A 59 0.36 9.05 2.54
CA VAL A 59 1.58 8.37 2.97
C VAL A 59 1.52 8.10 4.46
N LYS A 60 1.84 6.87 4.85
CA LYS A 60 1.90 6.45 6.25
C LYS A 60 3.19 5.68 6.51
N LEU A 61 3.71 5.86 7.71
CA LEU A 61 4.75 5.03 8.28
C LEU A 61 4.19 4.45 9.57
N GLU A 62 4.04 3.13 9.62
CA GLU A 62 3.39 2.44 10.72
C GLU A 62 4.30 1.31 11.23
N VAL A 63 4.34 1.14 12.54
CA VAL A 63 4.95 -0.03 13.18
C VAL A 63 3.81 -1.02 13.44
N PHE A 64 3.84 -2.16 12.77
CA PHE A 64 2.89 -3.23 12.99
C PHE A 64 3.37 -4.14 14.12
N GLY A 65 2.47 -4.45 15.05
CA GLY A 65 2.70 -5.51 16.03
C GLY A 65 2.49 -6.89 15.40
N GLU A 66 2.71 -7.94 16.20
CA GLU A 66 2.50 -9.32 15.78
C GLU A 66 1.05 -9.55 15.29
N ASN A 67 0.92 -10.24 14.14
CA ASN A 67 -0.36 -10.64 13.55
C ASN A 67 -1.33 -9.49 13.26
N THR A 68 -0.80 -8.29 12.97
CA THR A 68 -1.65 -7.21 12.46
C THR A 68 -2.17 -7.63 11.08
N CYS A 69 -3.50 -7.59 10.89
CA CYS A 69 -4.20 -8.15 9.71
C CYS A 69 -4.30 -9.69 9.66
N ALA A 70 -4.54 -10.35 10.80
CA ALA A 70 -4.81 -11.79 10.88
C ALA A 70 -5.99 -12.31 10.04
N ARG A 71 -6.75 -11.44 9.35
CA ARG A 71 -7.85 -11.83 8.46
C ARG A 71 -7.58 -11.36 7.02
N TRP A 72 -7.87 -12.24 6.07
CA TRP A 72 -7.93 -11.88 4.66
C TRP A 72 -8.95 -10.77 4.44
N HIS A 73 -8.56 -9.75 3.69
CA HIS A 73 -9.41 -8.61 3.36
C HIS A 73 -9.00 -8.00 2.01
N GLN A 74 -9.89 -7.18 1.46
CA GLN A 74 -9.58 -6.33 0.31
C GLN A 74 -9.30 -4.91 0.79
N ASP A 75 -8.40 -4.23 0.10
CA ASP A 75 -8.13 -2.82 0.35
C ASP A 75 -9.31 -1.95 -0.14
N HIS A 76 -9.67 -0.90 0.62
CA HIS A 76 -10.79 0.00 0.31
C HIS A 76 -10.39 1.34 -0.33
N TYR A 77 -9.16 1.47 -0.79
CA TYR A 77 -8.63 2.57 -1.60
C TYR A 77 -8.68 2.22 -3.10
N VAL A 78 -8.19 3.13 -3.94
CA VAL A 78 -7.98 2.85 -5.38
C VAL A 78 -6.84 1.85 -5.53
N ALA A 79 -5.72 2.15 -4.88
CA ALA A 79 -4.58 1.25 -4.78
C ALA A 79 -3.85 1.53 -3.46
N ARG A 80 -3.08 0.54 -3.00
CA ARG A 80 -2.11 0.68 -1.92
C ARG A 80 -0.78 0.14 -2.38
N ALA A 81 0.27 0.93 -2.21
CA ALA A 81 1.64 0.47 -2.33
C ALA A 81 2.24 0.33 -0.93
N ILE A 82 2.94 -0.79 -0.68
CA ILE A 82 3.50 -1.17 0.61
C ILE A 82 4.96 -1.59 0.41
N VAL A 83 5.80 -1.21 1.35
CA VAL A 83 7.15 -1.73 1.56
C VAL A 83 7.34 -1.99 3.04
N SER A 84 7.92 -3.14 3.38
CA SER A 84 8.27 -3.51 4.75
C SER A 84 9.78 -3.43 4.91
N TYR A 85 10.26 -2.75 5.95
CA TYR A 85 11.71 -2.54 6.18
C TYR A 85 12.30 -3.47 7.25
N THR A 86 11.44 -4.17 7.99
CA THR A 86 11.82 -5.09 9.06
C THR A 86 10.67 -6.06 9.31
N GLY A 87 10.98 -7.19 9.97
CA GLY A 87 10.03 -8.26 10.27
C GLY A 87 10.54 -9.62 9.83
N ALA A 88 9.94 -10.68 10.38
CA ALA A 88 10.26 -12.07 10.02
C ALA A 88 9.45 -12.57 8.82
N VAL A 89 8.30 -11.94 8.56
CA VAL A 89 7.36 -12.29 7.49
C VAL A 89 6.90 -11.01 6.81
N GLY A 90 6.77 -11.05 5.49
CA GLY A 90 6.24 -9.93 4.71
C GLY A 90 4.73 -10.01 4.50
N THR A 91 4.24 -9.25 3.52
CA THR A 91 2.80 -9.18 3.24
C THR A 91 2.38 -10.32 2.33
N GLU A 92 1.44 -11.14 2.79
CA GLU A 92 0.81 -12.18 1.98
C GLU A 92 -0.29 -11.61 1.09
N TYR A 93 -0.39 -12.13 -0.13
CA TYR A 93 -1.44 -11.81 -1.09
C TYR A 93 -1.79 -13.01 -1.97
N THR A 94 -2.93 -12.93 -2.64
CA THR A 94 -3.36 -13.93 -3.62
C THR A 94 -4.19 -13.26 -4.72
N ASN A 95 -4.31 -13.91 -5.88
CA ASN A 95 -5.21 -13.48 -6.95
C ASN A 95 -6.69 -13.71 -6.58
N ASP A 96 -7.59 -12.84 -7.06
CA ASP A 96 -9.05 -12.95 -6.94
C ASP A 96 -9.60 -14.35 -7.30
N ALA A 97 -9.02 -15.04 -8.28
CA ALA A 97 -9.45 -16.38 -8.69
C ALA A 97 -9.33 -17.42 -7.55
N ASN A 98 -8.40 -17.19 -6.62
CA ASN A 98 -8.18 -18.05 -5.46
C ASN A 98 -9.04 -17.67 -4.25
N VAL A 99 -9.88 -16.63 -4.37
CA VAL A 99 -10.70 -16.11 -3.27
C VAL A 99 -12.14 -16.59 -3.40
N ASN A 100 -12.71 -17.02 -2.27
CA ASN A 100 -14.14 -17.21 -2.10
C ASN A 100 -14.77 -15.93 -1.55
N PHE A 101 -15.18 -15.02 -2.46
CA PHE A 101 -15.73 -13.72 -2.07
C PHE A 101 -17.04 -13.80 -1.28
N GLN A 102 -17.78 -14.91 -1.38
CA GLN A 102 -18.97 -15.12 -0.57
C GLN A 102 -18.58 -15.34 0.90
N GLU A 103 -17.59 -16.20 1.14
CA GLU A 103 -17.06 -16.45 2.49
C GLU A 103 -16.33 -15.24 3.06
N LEU A 104 -15.63 -14.48 2.21
CA LEU A 104 -14.98 -13.24 2.60
C LEU A 104 -15.97 -12.20 3.13
N LYS A 105 -17.16 -12.10 2.52
CA LYS A 105 -18.20 -11.14 2.91
C LYS A 105 -19.01 -11.58 4.14
N ASN A 106 -19.21 -12.88 4.33
CA ASN A 106 -20.18 -13.38 5.32
C ASN A 106 -19.54 -14.03 6.55
N CYS A 107 -18.46 -14.80 6.39
CA CYS A 107 -17.85 -15.58 7.46
C CYS A 107 -16.54 -14.94 7.96
N GLY A 108 -15.70 -14.49 7.02
CA GLY A 108 -14.39 -13.89 7.33
C GLY A 108 -13.40 -14.87 7.98
N ASN A 109 -13.66 -16.18 7.93
CA ASN A 109 -12.74 -17.22 8.38
C ASN A 109 -11.71 -17.53 7.29
N ASN A 110 -10.42 -17.38 7.61
CA ASN A 110 -9.32 -17.55 6.65
C ASN A 110 -9.34 -18.89 5.91
N TYR A 111 -9.73 -19.97 6.58
CA TYR A 111 -9.77 -21.32 5.98
C TYR A 111 -10.84 -21.46 4.90
N CYS A 112 -11.90 -20.66 4.94
CA CYS A 112 -12.99 -20.70 3.97
C CYS A 112 -12.81 -19.69 2.83
N VAL A 113 -12.01 -18.65 3.06
CA VAL A 113 -11.79 -17.54 2.12
C VAL A 113 -10.82 -17.95 1.01
N ILE A 114 -9.80 -18.75 1.30
CA ILE A 114 -8.78 -19.16 0.33
C ILE A 114 -9.09 -20.55 -0.22
N ARG A 115 -9.15 -20.66 -1.55
CA ARG A 115 -9.47 -21.92 -2.24
C ARG A 115 -8.28 -22.89 -2.26
N ASP A 116 -7.07 -22.36 -2.44
CA ASP A 116 -5.82 -23.12 -2.53
C ASP A 116 -4.69 -22.34 -1.85
N ALA A 117 -4.22 -22.85 -0.71
CA ALA A 117 -3.14 -22.22 0.06
C ALA A 117 -1.81 -22.16 -0.69
N ARG A 118 -1.60 -23.01 -1.72
CA ARG A 118 -0.37 -23.02 -2.52
C ARG A 118 -0.27 -21.85 -3.49
N GLN A 119 -1.38 -21.13 -3.68
CA GLN A 119 -1.43 -19.92 -4.52
C GLN A 119 -1.32 -18.64 -3.68
N ILE A 120 -1.10 -18.76 -2.36
CA ILE A 120 -0.69 -17.64 -1.52
C ILE A 120 0.77 -17.35 -1.81
N VAL A 121 1.06 -16.07 -2.02
CA VAL A 121 2.40 -15.55 -2.26
C VAL A 121 2.68 -14.47 -1.22
N ALA A 122 3.96 -14.28 -0.88
CA ALA A 122 4.40 -13.23 0.02
C ALA A 122 5.47 -12.39 -0.67
N VAL A 123 5.50 -11.09 -0.36
CA VAL A 123 6.63 -10.23 -0.71
C VAL A 123 7.63 -10.20 0.44
N ASP A 124 8.92 -10.11 0.15
CA ASP A 124 9.96 -10.09 1.17
C ASP A 124 10.16 -8.68 1.76
N VAL A 125 10.97 -8.58 2.83
CA VAL A 125 11.41 -7.29 3.36
C VAL A 125 12.23 -6.56 2.30
N GLY A 126 11.88 -5.30 2.04
CA GLY A 126 12.46 -4.46 1.00
C GLY A 126 11.74 -4.52 -0.35
N ASP A 127 10.84 -5.48 -0.57
CA ASP A 127 10.07 -5.56 -1.82
C ASP A 127 8.93 -4.53 -1.84
N PHE A 128 8.62 -4.05 -3.05
CA PHE A 128 7.44 -3.21 -3.30
C PHE A 128 6.24 -4.06 -3.72
N LEU A 129 5.15 -3.95 -2.95
CA LEU A 129 3.86 -4.54 -3.28
C LEU A 129 2.84 -3.44 -3.62
N CYS A 130 2.30 -3.46 -4.83
CA CYS A 130 1.19 -2.60 -5.23
C CYS A 130 -0.09 -3.43 -5.42
N ILE A 131 -1.12 -3.11 -4.65
CA ILE A 131 -2.41 -3.83 -4.62
C ILE A 131 -3.51 -2.89 -5.11
N LYS A 132 -4.33 -3.36 -6.05
CA LYS A 132 -5.58 -2.67 -6.42
C LYS A 132 -6.63 -2.86 -5.32
N GLY A 133 -7.24 -1.78 -4.87
CA GLY A 133 -8.34 -1.84 -3.92
C GLY A 133 -9.70 -1.88 -4.62
N THR A 134 -10.78 -1.97 -3.83
CA THR A 134 -12.15 -2.09 -4.33
C THR A 134 -12.64 -0.84 -5.07
N LYS A 135 -11.91 0.29 -4.99
CA LYS A 135 -12.24 1.54 -5.69
C LYS A 135 -11.48 1.73 -7.01
N TYR A 136 -10.64 0.78 -7.41
CA TYR A 136 -9.93 0.86 -8.67
C TYR A 136 -10.89 0.81 -9.89
N PRO A 137 -10.64 1.56 -10.99
CA PRO A 137 -9.65 2.63 -11.14
C PRO A 137 -10.17 4.02 -10.73
N ASN A 138 -11.48 4.17 -10.51
CA ASN A 138 -12.14 5.48 -10.54
C ASN A 138 -12.33 6.16 -9.17
N GLY A 139 -11.84 5.56 -8.09
CA GLY A 139 -12.07 6.09 -6.74
C GLY A 139 -13.50 5.87 -6.25
N ALA A 140 -13.81 6.43 -5.07
CA ALA A 140 -15.20 6.55 -4.66
C ALA A 140 -15.86 7.57 -5.61
N LYS A 141 -16.99 7.18 -6.21
CA LYS A 141 -17.91 8.13 -6.82
C LYS A 141 -18.56 8.99 -5.75
#